data_AF-A0A7C3CHL7-F1
#
_entry.id   AF-A0A7C3CHL7-F1
#
_cell.length_a   1.000
_cell.length_b   1.000
_cell.length_c   1.000
_cell.angle_alpha   90.00
_cell.angle_beta   90.00
_cell.angle_gamma   90.00
#
_symmetry.space_group_name_H-M   'P 1'
#
loop_
_entity.id
_entity.type
_entity.pdbx_description
1 polymer ?
#
loop_
_entity_poly.entity_id
_entity_poly.type
_entity_poly.pdbx_seq_one_letter_code
_entity_poly.pdbx_strand_id
1 'polypeptide(L)'
;MRPAFTIIEILVSVIIISYSIVYVLKIHSENHAQIVYISERNNRALEDSLYLSTRILKYHKDTKTAYDLVEKDVRVKDLDSRELLKDNERSIFIPEDIEIIPPPETRGPTAVVNEVKLKGKHSSIYWHFKIKSF
;
A
#
# COMPACT_ATOMS: atom_id res chain seq x y z
N MET A 1 42.93 44.50 -15.76
CA MET A 1 41.58 44.49 -16.33
C MET A 1 41.18 43.04 -16.56
N ARG A 2 40.07 42.55 -16.00
CA ARG A 2 39.58 41.19 -16.29
C ARG A 2 39.00 41.18 -17.71
N PRO A 3 39.28 40.16 -18.54
CA PRO A 3 38.75 40.11 -19.89
C PRO A 3 37.22 40.08 -19.87
N ALA A 4 36.60 40.87 -20.74
CA ALA A 4 35.15 40.83 -20.93
C ALA A 4 34.76 39.51 -21.62
N PHE A 5 33.66 38.90 -21.16
CA PHE A 5 33.12 37.67 -21.73
C PHE A 5 32.77 37.84 -23.22
N THR A 6 33.09 36.83 -24.02
CA THR A 6 32.80 36.85 -25.46
C THR A 6 31.30 36.60 -25.68
N ILE A 7 30.69 37.22 -26.71
CA ILE A 7 29.25 37.06 -27.01
C ILE A 7 28.86 35.58 -27.17
N ILE A 8 29.73 34.77 -27.78
CA ILE A 8 29.54 33.32 -27.93
C ILE A 8 29.45 32.62 -26.57
N GLU A 9 30.28 33.01 -25.61
CA GLU A 9 30.33 32.42 -24.28
C GLU A 9 29.06 32.73 -23.47
N ILE A 10 28.53 33.96 -23.61
CA ILE A 10 27.25 34.35 -23.03
C ILE A 10 26.12 33.51 -23.64
N LEU A 11 26.11 33.34 -24.97
CA LEU A 11 25.06 32.60 -25.68
C LEU A 11 25.05 31.11 -25.28
N VAL A 12 26.23 30.48 -25.21
CA VAL A 12 26.36 29.09 -24.75
C VAL A 12 25.94 28.95 -23.29
N SER A 13 26.32 29.90 -22.42
CA SER A 13 25.92 29.89 -21.00
C SER A 13 24.40 29.98 -20.84
N VAL A 14 23.74 30.84 -21.62
CA VAL A 14 22.26 30.98 -21.59
C VAL A 14 21.59 29.68 -22.04
N ILE A 15 22.09 29.02 -23.07
CA ILE A 15 21.55 27.72 -23.54
C ILE A 15 21.69 26.66 -22.44
N ILE A 16 22.87 26.53 -21.83
CA ILE A 16 23.13 25.55 -20.78
C ILE A 16 22.22 25.78 -19.56
N ILE A 17 22.08 27.02 -19.12
CA ILE A 17 21.22 27.38 -17.98
C ILE A 17 19.76 27.06 -18.29
N SER A 18 19.30 27.39 -19.50
CA SER A 18 17.91 27.15 -19.92
C SER A 18 17.57 25.65 -19.91
N TYR A 19 18.44 24.82 -20.50
CA TYR A 19 18.24 23.36 -20.47
C TYR A 19 18.30 22.79 -19.06
N SER A 20 19.24 23.27 -18.23
CA SER A 20 19.38 22.82 -16.84
C SER A 20 18.14 23.12 -16.01
N ILE A 21 17.54 24.30 -16.15
CA ILE A 21 16.32 24.67 -15.42
C ILE A 21 15.16 23.75 -15.79
N VAL A 22 14.93 23.52 -17.09
CA VAL A 22 13.85 22.62 -17.55
C VAL A 22 14.04 21.20 -17.00
N TYR A 23 15.28 20.70 -17.02
CA TYR A 23 15.60 19.38 -16.49
C TYR A 23 15.38 19.27 -14.98
N VAL A 24 15.80 20.27 -14.20
CA VAL A 24 15.59 20.34 -12.75
C VAL A 24 14.09 20.40 -12.42
N LEU A 25 13.31 21.22 -13.14
CA LEU A 25 11.86 21.32 -12.95
C LEU A 25 11.17 19.98 -13.23
N LYS A 26 11.60 19.28 -14.28
CA LYS A 26 11.08 17.94 -14.60
C LYS A 26 11.36 16.95 -13.47
N ILE A 27 12.60 16.87 -12.98
CA ILE A 27 12.95 15.98 -11.85
C ILE A 27 12.13 16.34 -10.60
N HIS A 28 11.98 17.63 -10.30
CA HIS A 28 11.21 18.05 -9.14
C HIS A 28 9.74 17.64 -9.25
N SER A 29 9.13 17.82 -10.42
CA SER A 29 7.76 17.40 -10.69
C SER A 29 7.58 15.88 -10.61
N GLU A 30 8.52 15.11 -11.16
CA GLU A 30 8.50 13.64 -11.10
C GLU A 30 8.67 13.15 -9.66
N ASN A 31 9.59 13.74 -8.90
CA ASN A 31 9.78 13.42 -7.48
C ASN A 31 8.53 13.74 -6.66
N HIS A 32 7.88 14.88 -6.91
CA HIS A 32 6.64 15.23 -6.23
C HIS A 32 5.53 14.20 -6.50
N ALA A 33 5.34 13.82 -7.77
CA ALA A 33 4.35 12.81 -8.15
C ALA A 33 4.65 11.44 -7.49
N GLN A 34 5.91 11.04 -7.42
CA GLN A 34 6.33 9.82 -6.74
C GLN A 34 6.08 9.88 -5.23
N ILE A 35 6.38 11.01 -4.58
CA ILE A 35 6.13 11.22 -3.15
C ILE A 35 4.63 11.12 -2.85
N VAL A 36 3.79 11.79 -3.65
CA VAL A 36 2.33 11.72 -3.52
C VAL A 36 1.85 10.28 -3.67
N TYR A 37 2.32 9.57 -4.70
CA TYR A 37 1.96 8.17 -4.91
C TYR A 37 2.36 7.26 -3.73
N ILE A 38 3.60 7.39 -3.23
CA ILE A 38 4.09 6.62 -2.09
C ILE A 38 3.25 6.92 -0.84
N SER A 39 2.93 8.20 -0.60
CA SER A 39 2.12 8.63 0.54
C SER A 39 0.71 8.06 0.47
N GLU A 40 0.03 8.17 -0.67
CA GLU A 40 -1.31 7.59 -0.86
C GLU A 40 -1.29 6.07 -0.70
N ARG A 41 -0.28 5.40 -1.27
CA ARG A 41 -0.13 3.94 -1.15
C ARG A 41 0.06 3.53 0.31
N ASN A 42 0.88 4.26 1.07
CA ASN A 42 1.11 3.97 2.48
C ASN A 42 -0.16 4.20 3.31
N ASN A 43 -0.91 5.27 3.05
CA ASN A 43 -2.17 5.51 3.74
C ASN A 43 -3.17 4.37 3.49
N ARG A 44 -3.31 3.91 2.24
CA ARG A 44 -4.18 2.77 1.91
C ARG A 44 -3.72 1.47 2.58
N ALA A 45 -2.40 1.20 2.56
CA ALA A 45 -1.84 0.03 3.22
C ALA A 45 -2.07 0.05 4.74
N LEU A 46 -2.02 1.23 5.37
CA LEU A 46 -2.34 1.41 6.79
C LEU A 46 -3.83 1.19 7.06
N GLU A 47 -4.73 1.73 6.24
CA GLU A 47 -6.17 1.47 6.38
C GLU A 47 -6.47 -0.03 6.28
N ASP A 48 -5.93 -0.71 5.28
CA ASP A 48 -6.18 -2.12 5.09
C ASP A 48 -5.55 -2.98 6.21
N SER A 49 -4.52 -2.48 6.89
CA SER A 49 -3.91 -3.17 8.03
C SER A 49 -4.90 -3.42 9.18
N LEU A 50 -5.95 -2.59 9.29
CA LEU A 50 -7.03 -2.73 10.27
C LEU A 50 -7.85 -4.02 10.09
N TYR A 51 -7.72 -4.67 8.93
CA TYR A 51 -8.46 -5.88 8.56
C TYR A 51 -7.59 -7.15 8.63
N LEU A 52 -6.32 -7.07 9.01
CA LEU A 52 -5.38 -8.21 9.01
C LEU A 52 -5.56 -9.22 10.17
N SER A 53 -6.66 -9.14 10.92
CA SER A 53 -6.93 -10.05 12.03
C SER A 53 -7.31 -11.46 11.51
N THR A 54 -6.83 -12.53 12.16
CA THR A 54 -7.24 -13.91 11.84
C THR A 54 -8.75 -14.14 11.99
N ARG A 55 -9.43 -13.27 12.77
CA ARG A 55 -10.89 -13.27 12.91
C ARG A 55 -11.60 -12.94 11.60
N ILE A 56 -10.92 -12.30 10.64
CA ILE A 56 -11.52 -11.91 9.37
C ILE A 56 -12.04 -13.10 8.58
N LEU A 57 -11.40 -14.26 8.75
CA LEU A 57 -11.77 -15.52 8.10
C LEU A 57 -13.20 -15.99 8.45
N LYS A 58 -13.82 -15.41 9.48
CA LYS A 58 -15.21 -15.70 9.88
C LYS A 58 -16.26 -14.92 9.09
N TYR A 59 -15.88 -13.91 8.31
CA TYR A 59 -16.80 -12.93 7.71
C TYR A 59 -16.87 -13.03 6.18
N HIS A 60 -17.10 -14.22 5.63
CA HIS A 60 -17.25 -14.40 4.19
C HIS A 60 -18.58 -13.79 3.67
N LYS A 61 -18.50 -12.98 2.61
CA LYS A 61 -19.65 -12.25 2.00
C LYS A 61 -20.38 -11.35 3.00
N ASP A 62 -19.61 -10.77 3.92
CA ASP A 62 -20.12 -9.87 4.94
C ASP A 62 -19.44 -8.51 4.79
N THR A 63 -20.10 -7.46 5.25
CA THR A 63 -19.53 -6.11 5.29
C THR A 63 -19.28 -5.74 6.74
N LYS A 64 -18.08 -5.24 7.01
CA LYS A 64 -17.61 -4.92 8.35
C LYS A 64 -16.88 -3.60 8.33
N THR A 65 -17.04 -2.86 9.42
CA THR A 65 -16.23 -1.68 9.69
C THR A 65 -14.89 -2.08 10.29
N ALA A 66 -13.89 -1.22 10.19
CA ALA A 66 -12.63 -1.40 10.89
C ALA A 66 -12.87 -1.47 12.41
N TYR A 67 -13.85 -0.71 12.93
CA TYR A 67 -14.23 -0.75 14.34
C TYR A 67 -14.68 -2.15 14.79
N ASP A 68 -15.54 -2.82 14.01
CA ASP A 68 -16.07 -4.16 14.34
C ASP A 68 -14.97 -5.23 14.49
N LEU A 69 -13.85 -5.02 13.79
CA LEU A 69 -12.69 -5.91 13.86
C LEU A 69 -11.74 -5.51 14.99
N VAL A 70 -11.37 -4.23 15.06
CA VAL A 70 -10.35 -3.72 15.99
C VAL A 70 -10.84 -3.71 17.44
N GLU A 71 -12.12 -3.39 17.70
CA GLU A 71 -12.66 -3.32 19.07
C GLU A 71 -12.49 -4.62 19.85
N LYS A 72 -12.52 -5.76 19.14
CA LYS A 72 -12.38 -7.10 19.75
C LYS A 72 -11.00 -7.36 20.35
N ASP A 73 -9.99 -6.65 19.86
CA ASP A 73 -8.60 -6.84 20.26
C ASP A 73 -8.04 -5.58 20.99
N VAL A 74 -8.59 -4.39 20.73
CA VAL A 74 -8.16 -3.11 21.33
C VAL A 74 -9.36 -2.26 21.76
N ARG A 75 -9.38 -1.84 23.02
CA ARG A 75 -10.39 -0.90 23.53
C ARG A 75 -10.10 0.52 23.06
N VAL A 76 -10.81 0.99 22.04
CA VAL A 76 -10.73 2.38 21.55
C VAL A 76 -11.47 3.30 22.53
N LYS A 77 -10.77 4.14 23.27
CA LYS A 77 -11.39 5.02 24.30
C LYS A 77 -11.91 6.34 23.74
N ASP A 78 -11.17 6.88 22.78
CA ASP A 78 -11.42 8.16 22.14
C ASP A 78 -12.62 8.10 21.19
N LEU A 79 -13.50 9.12 21.20
CA LEU A 79 -14.72 9.12 20.39
C LEU A 79 -14.41 9.36 18.92
N ASP A 80 -13.57 10.34 18.61
CA ASP A 80 -13.21 10.71 17.23
C ASP A 80 -12.58 9.50 16.51
N SER A 81 -11.67 8.80 17.19
CA SER A 81 -11.05 7.56 16.68
C SER A 81 -12.09 6.46 16.40
N ARG A 82 -13.15 6.34 17.21
CA ARG A 82 -14.21 5.37 16.95
C ARG A 82 -15.02 5.73 15.73
N GLU A 83 -15.35 7.00 15.56
CA GLU A 83 -16.10 7.48 14.39
C GLU A 83 -15.29 7.22 13.12
N LEU A 84 -14.00 7.55 13.11
CA LEU A 84 -13.10 7.25 11.98
C LEU A 84 -13.04 5.75 11.64
N LEU A 85 -13.02 4.88 12.65
CA LEU A 85 -13.00 3.42 12.44
C LEU A 85 -14.35 2.87 11.96
N LYS A 86 -15.46 3.52 12.31
CA LYS A 86 -16.81 3.14 11.86
C LYS A 86 -17.07 3.58 10.42
N ASP A 87 -16.53 4.72 10.02
CA ASP A 87 -16.64 5.24 8.65
C ASP A 87 -15.82 4.40 7.67
N ASN A 88 -14.77 3.73 8.14
CA ASN A 88 -13.99 2.81 7.32
C ASN A 88 -14.69 1.45 7.22
N GLU A 89 -15.39 1.23 6.10
CA GLU A 89 -16.12 -0.01 5.81
C GLU A 89 -15.51 -0.77 4.61
N ARG A 90 -15.49 -2.11 4.71
CA ARG A 90 -15.06 -3.01 3.62
C ARG A 90 -15.97 -4.24 3.55
N SER A 91 -16.30 -4.65 2.33
CA SER A 91 -16.95 -5.95 2.08
C SER A 91 -15.89 -7.03 1.94
N ILE A 92 -16.03 -8.10 2.71
CA ILE A 92 -15.06 -9.17 2.84
C ILE A 92 -15.51 -10.37 2.00
N PHE A 93 -14.61 -10.85 1.14
CA PHE A 93 -14.84 -12.05 0.34
C PHE A 93 -13.65 -12.99 0.45
N ILE A 94 -13.92 -14.22 0.88
CA ILE A 94 -12.91 -15.25 1.14
C ILE A 94 -13.18 -16.41 0.19
N PRO A 95 -12.41 -16.58 -0.89
CA PRO A 95 -12.48 -17.75 -1.76
C PRO A 95 -12.18 -19.06 -1.03
N GLU A 96 -12.28 -20.18 -1.73
CA GLU A 96 -11.94 -21.49 -1.18
C GLU A 96 -10.46 -21.59 -0.79
N ASP A 97 -10.20 -22.43 0.21
CA ASP A 97 -8.87 -22.67 0.77
C ASP A 97 -7.97 -23.36 -0.26
N ILE A 98 -6.74 -22.87 -0.38
CA ILE A 98 -5.73 -23.44 -1.27
C ILE A 98 -4.79 -24.30 -0.44
N GLU A 99 -4.74 -25.59 -0.73
CA GLU A 99 -3.75 -26.49 -0.13
C GLU A 99 -2.45 -26.48 -0.93
N ILE A 100 -1.35 -26.15 -0.26
CA ILE A 100 0.01 -26.29 -0.79
C ILE A 100 0.56 -27.61 -0.26
N ILE A 101 0.76 -28.55 -1.19
CA ILE A 101 1.33 -29.88 -0.92
C ILE A 101 2.63 -29.97 -1.73
N PRO A 102 3.78 -30.29 -1.11
CA PRO A 102 5.02 -30.46 -1.83
C PRO A 102 4.92 -31.66 -2.78
N PRO A 103 5.64 -31.64 -3.92
CA PRO A 103 5.74 -32.80 -4.79
C PRO A 103 6.27 -34.03 -4.03
N PRO A 104 5.84 -35.26 -4.37
CA PRO A 104 6.26 -36.48 -3.66
C PRO A 104 7.77 -36.66 -3.56
N GLU A 105 8.52 -36.13 -4.54
CA GLU A 105 9.97 -36.25 -4.66
C GLU A 105 10.73 -35.15 -3.89
N THR A 106 10.05 -34.14 -3.34
CA THR A 106 10.66 -33.01 -2.65
C THR A 106 10.15 -32.92 -1.22
N ARG A 107 11.05 -32.91 -0.23
CA ARG A 107 10.67 -32.62 1.16
C ARG A 107 10.30 -31.14 1.28
N GLY A 108 9.18 -30.85 1.92
CA GLY A 108 8.76 -29.47 2.17
C GLY A 108 7.51 -29.40 3.05
N PRO A 109 7.22 -28.21 3.59
CA PRO A 109 6.06 -28.03 4.43
C PRO A 109 4.76 -28.10 3.63
N THR A 110 3.73 -28.70 4.23
CA THR A 110 2.36 -28.54 3.76
C THR A 110 1.74 -27.29 4.38
N ALA A 111 0.96 -26.54 3.62
CA ALA A 111 0.30 -25.34 4.12
C ALA A 111 -1.12 -25.19 3.56
N VAL A 112 -1.97 -24.50 4.30
CA VAL A 112 -3.24 -23.97 3.81
C VAL A 112 -3.08 -22.47 3.63
N VAL A 113 -3.59 -21.97 2.52
CA VAL A 113 -3.61 -20.55 2.21
C VAL A 113 -5.06 -20.10 2.04
N ASN A 114 -5.45 -19.10 2.82
CA ASN A 114 -6.74 -18.44 2.68
C ASN A 114 -6.53 -17.07 2.01
N GLU A 115 -7.16 -16.87 0.85
CA GLU A 115 -7.22 -15.56 0.20
C GLU A 115 -8.33 -14.72 0.86
N VAL A 116 -8.06 -13.46 1.15
CA VAL A 116 -9.03 -12.51 1.70
C VAL A 116 -9.08 -11.29 0.80
N LYS A 117 -10.22 -11.07 0.14
CA LYS A 117 -10.46 -9.91 -0.74
C LYS A 117 -11.29 -8.90 0.02
N LEU A 118 -10.76 -7.70 0.19
CA LEU A 118 -11.48 -6.55 0.71
C LEU A 118 -11.94 -5.70 -0.46
N LYS A 119 -13.25 -5.43 -0.51
CA LYS A 119 -13.87 -4.56 -1.51
C LYS A 119 -14.30 -3.26 -0.83
N GLY A 120 -14.11 -2.16 -1.53
CA GLY A 120 -14.44 -0.81 -1.09
C GLY A 120 -14.00 0.20 -2.14
N LYS A 121 -13.76 1.46 -1.73
CA LYS A 121 -13.24 2.51 -2.63
C LYS A 121 -11.96 2.08 -3.34
N HIS A 122 -11.08 1.38 -2.63
CA HIS A 122 -9.93 0.68 -3.18
C HIS A 122 -10.01 -0.77 -2.73
N SER A 123 -9.87 -1.70 -3.67
CA SER A 123 -9.89 -3.13 -3.34
C SER A 123 -8.49 -3.61 -3.01
N SER A 124 -8.39 -4.51 -2.05
CA SER A 124 -7.13 -5.10 -1.59
C SER A 124 -7.28 -6.60 -1.36
N ILE A 125 -6.16 -7.31 -1.42
CA ILE A 125 -6.10 -8.77 -1.30
C ILE A 125 -4.99 -9.14 -0.32
N TYR A 126 -5.31 -10.01 0.62
CA TYR A 126 -4.37 -10.53 1.63
C TYR A 126 -4.41 -12.04 1.67
N TRP A 127 -3.35 -12.62 2.20
CA TRP A 127 -3.16 -14.06 2.25
C TRP A 127 -2.83 -14.47 3.68
N HIS A 128 -3.62 -15.37 4.24
CA HIS A 128 -3.32 -16.02 5.51
C HIS A 128 -2.70 -17.39 5.23
N PHE A 129 -1.48 -17.59 5.70
CA PHE A 129 -0.77 -18.86 5.59
C PHE A 129 -0.83 -19.60 6.92
N LYS A 130 -1.19 -20.89 6.87
CA LYS A 130 -1.13 -21.80 8.01
C LYS A 130 -0.35 -23.04 7.63
N ILE A 131 0.82 -23.21 8.22
CA ILE A 131 1.63 -24.42 8.05
C ILE A 131 0.92 -25.58 8.77
N LYS A 132 0.68 -26.68 8.05
CA LYS A 132 0.07 -27.91 8.57
C LYS A 132 1.14 -28.89 9.08
N SER A 133 2.21 -29.09 8.31
CA SER A 133 3.34 -29.95 8.67
C SER A 133 4.62 -29.46 7.98
N PHE A 134 5.78 -29.85 8.51
CA PHE A 134 7.10 -29.64 7.88
C PHE A 134 7.60 -30.91 7.19
#